data_AF-A0A0G1IEH1-F1
#
_entry.id   AF-A0A0G1IEH1-F1
#
_cell.length_a   1.000
_cell.length_b   1.000
_cell.length_c   1.000
_cell.angle_alpha   90.00
_cell.angle_beta   90.00
_cell.angle_gamma   90.00
#
_symmetry.space_group_name_H-M   'P 1'
#
loop_
_entity.id
_entity.type
_entity.pdbx_description
1 polymer ?
#
loop_
_entity_poly.entity_id
_entity_poly.type
_entity_poly.pdbx_seq_one_letter_code
_entity_poly.pdbx_strand_id
1 'polypeptide(L)'
;MRRSFYKYLFVVLVAGFFVFLFWRNEKKEIIPKYSDDIVLFKKGLNGDSYQIDLVTRVLRPYKNNFEEITKFYGFPIEETTNKIKTFVHRILYSKDKSQALVIFRIEDNTAPESEFDGSKTLLEEKEYLCIISIKKCQPSDLLLSAEKSEKNIGFIHWDSSKGFFYGHAGGEGIGNSSPVVIFDANKKIFQKTSGYGLEYYGENRAEVPPGAFSPSLQKFIMIDEGKGKNWKPEGGNNWKLLLYYTNREHSNNLSLPFHSFDISSLEKNKYERISSVDWSADEKLLAIGTERTIYTLNLETGQISEKFEDKTFIKGGLHWGFNALQFSPSNRFIVFVDYVYPTNDPSSPVEILRAIDLKNNDKIYNIISDQDLIELIRKK
;
A
#
# COMPACT_ATOMS: atom_id res chain seq x y z
N MET A 1 20.24 -18.48 44.86
CA MET A 1 19.86 -17.14 44.34
C MET A 1 20.19 -16.88 42.86
N ARG A 2 21.17 -17.54 42.22
CA ARG A 2 21.52 -17.28 40.80
C ARG A 2 20.62 -17.91 39.73
N ARG A 3 19.83 -18.94 40.04
CA ARG A 3 18.96 -19.62 39.03
C ARG A 3 17.63 -18.92 38.73
N SER A 4 17.16 -18.02 39.61
CA SER A 4 15.87 -17.32 39.40
C SER A 4 16.05 -16.06 38.53
N PHE A 5 17.24 -15.45 38.54
CA PHE A 5 17.55 -14.24 37.75
C PHE A 5 17.54 -14.51 36.23
N TYR A 6 18.01 -15.68 35.78
CA TYR A 6 18.00 -16.04 34.36
C TYR A 6 16.62 -16.35 33.80
N LYS A 7 15.65 -16.81 34.63
CA LYS A 7 14.27 -17.01 34.18
C LYS A 7 13.55 -15.68 33.94
N TYR A 8 13.80 -14.68 34.77
CA TYR A 8 13.24 -13.34 34.56
C TYR A 8 13.92 -12.59 33.41
N LEU A 9 15.24 -12.72 33.24
CA LEU A 9 15.95 -12.11 32.11
C LEU A 9 15.51 -12.69 30.75
N PHE A 10 15.19 -13.99 30.70
CA PHE A 10 14.68 -14.64 29.48
C PHE A 10 13.25 -14.22 29.14
N VAL A 11 12.37 -14.05 30.14
CA VAL A 11 10.99 -13.55 29.91
C VAL A 11 10.99 -12.09 29.48
N VAL A 12 11.89 -11.25 30.02
CA VAL A 12 12.03 -9.84 29.61
C VAL A 12 12.67 -9.72 28.22
N LEU A 13 13.62 -10.58 27.85
CA LEU A 13 14.20 -10.60 26.49
C LEU A 13 13.22 -11.15 25.45
N VAL A 14 12.40 -12.15 25.78
CA VAL A 14 11.35 -12.66 24.88
C VAL A 14 10.21 -11.65 24.76
N ALA A 15 9.76 -11.02 25.85
CA ALA A 15 8.76 -9.95 25.78
C ALA A 15 9.28 -8.69 25.05
N GLY A 16 10.55 -8.34 25.23
CA GLY A 16 11.21 -7.24 24.50
C GLY A 16 11.37 -7.53 23.01
N PHE A 17 11.63 -8.79 22.62
CA PHE A 17 11.76 -9.19 21.22
C PHE A 17 10.41 -9.27 20.49
N PHE A 18 9.33 -9.65 21.18
CA PHE A 18 7.97 -9.63 20.62
C PHE A 18 7.37 -8.22 20.53
N VAL A 19 7.69 -7.32 21.47
CA VAL A 19 7.33 -5.90 21.35
C VAL A 19 8.10 -5.22 20.21
N PHE A 20 9.34 -5.64 19.92
CA PHE A 20 10.12 -5.10 18.80
C PHE A 20 9.61 -5.57 17.42
N LEU A 21 8.96 -6.74 17.33
CA LEU A 21 8.36 -7.25 16.10
C LEU A 21 6.98 -6.64 15.79
N PHE A 22 6.30 -6.09 16.79
CA PHE A 22 5.05 -5.33 16.58
C PHE A 22 5.28 -3.83 16.31
N TRP A 23 6.52 -3.34 16.36
CA TRP A 23 6.83 -1.90 16.27
C TRP A 23 7.31 -1.43 14.88
N ARG A 24 7.22 -2.28 13.85
CA ARG A 24 7.76 -1.98 12.52
C ARG A 24 6.73 -2.14 11.39
N ASN A 25 5.59 -1.46 11.49
CA ASN A 25 4.68 -1.25 10.35
C ASN A 25 3.65 -0.12 10.61
N GLU A 26 4.11 1.12 10.76
CA GLU A 26 3.26 2.28 10.49
C GLU A 26 3.82 3.02 9.27
N LYS A 27 3.24 2.71 8.11
CA LYS A 27 3.66 3.31 6.83
C LYS A 27 3.07 4.70 6.72
N LYS A 28 3.92 5.67 6.36
CA LYS A 28 3.47 6.97 5.85
C LYS A 28 2.62 6.71 4.60
N GLU A 29 1.37 7.15 4.61
CA GLU A 29 0.44 7.02 3.48
C GLU A 29 0.26 8.40 2.84
N ILE A 30 0.44 8.47 1.53
CA ILE A 30 0.39 9.70 0.75
C ILE A 30 -0.97 9.77 0.04
N ILE A 31 -1.79 10.78 0.36
CA ILE A 31 -3.15 10.94 -0.17
C ILE A 31 -3.15 12.15 -1.16
N PRO A 32 -3.76 12.10 -2.35
CA PRO A 32 -3.78 13.26 -3.26
C PRO A 32 -4.98 14.21 -3.04
N LYS A 33 -4.74 15.54 -3.09
CA LYS A 33 -5.76 16.59 -3.31
C LYS A 33 -5.20 17.83 -4.01
N TYR A 34 -6.00 18.39 -4.92
CA TYR A 34 -5.65 19.41 -5.92
C TYR A 34 -5.38 20.83 -5.38
N SER A 35 -4.09 21.18 -5.29
CA SER A 35 -3.50 22.32 -6.01
C SER A 35 -2.12 21.86 -6.55
N ASP A 36 -1.57 22.55 -7.55
CA ASP A 36 -0.36 22.10 -8.25
C ASP A 36 0.75 21.70 -7.26
N ASP A 37 1.09 20.41 -7.26
CA ASP A 37 2.13 19.78 -6.44
C ASP A 37 1.94 19.81 -4.90
N ILE A 38 0.70 19.67 -4.40
CA ILE A 38 0.46 19.31 -3.00
C ILE A 38 0.43 17.78 -2.81
N VAL A 39 1.15 17.30 -1.80
CA VAL A 39 1.10 15.90 -1.34
C VAL A 39 0.69 15.82 0.13
N LEU A 40 -0.10 14.80 0.49
CA LEU A 40 -0.46 14.54 1.87
C LEU A 40 0.53 13.54 2.48
N PHE A 41 0.84 13.66 3.76
CA PHE A 41 1.63 12.66 4.45
C PHE A 41 1.12 12.50 5.89
N LYS A 42 1.25 11.29 6.42
CA LYS A 42 0.82 10.93 7.79
C LYS A 42 2.05 10.64 8.65
N LYS A 43 2.09 11.11 9.91
CA LYS A 43 3.22 10.84 10.84
C LYS A 43 2.74 10.17 12.14
N GLY A 44 3.19 8.94 12.36
CA GLY A 44 3.24 8.27 13.67
C GLY A 44 1.92 8.09 14.43
N LEU A 45 2.03 7.47 15.62
CA LEU A 45 0.98 6.90 16.48
C LEU A 45 -0.28 7.75 16.72
N ASN A 46 -0.18 9.08 16.64
CA ASN A 46 -1.33 9.97 16.86
C ASN A 46 -2.22 10.13 15.62
N GLY A 47 -1.77 9.64 14.45
CA GLY A 47 -2.53 9.64 13.21
C GLY A 47 -2.62 10.98 12.49
N ASP A 48 -1.94 12.02 12.98
CA ASP A 48 -1.98 13.35 12.39
C ASP A 48 -1.53 13.34 10.92
N SER A 49 -2.39 13.89 10.07
CA SER A 49 -2.14 14.04 8.64
C SER A 49 -1.76 15.48 8.33
N TYR A 50 -0.86 15.66 7.38
CA TYR A 50 -0.37 16.95 6.92
C TYR A 50 -0.43 17.04 5.40
N GLN A 51 -0.46 18.25 4.88
CA GLN A 51 -0.31 18.55 3.47
C GLN A 51 0.89 19.47 3.27
N ILE A 52 1.70 19.20 2.26
CA ILE A 52 2.83 20.03 1.90
C ILE A 52 2.76 20.39 0.42
N ASP A 53 2.90 21.67 0.14
CA ASP A 53 3.13 22.20 -1.19
C ASP A 53 4.62 22.01 -1.52
N LEU A 54 4.92 21.22 -2.55
CA LEU A 54 6.30 20.87 -2.92
C LEU A 54 7.08 22.05 -3.52
N VAL A 55 6.37 23.04 -4.08
CA VAL A 55 6.97 24.23 -4.68
C VAL A 55 7.32 25.25 -3.60
N THR A 56 6.35 25.60 -2.74
CA THR A 56 6.53 26.60 -1.69
C THR A 56 7.13 26.03 -0.41
N ARG A 57 7.11 24.70 -0.25
CA ARG A 57 7.50 23.94 0.95
C ARG A 57 6.68 24.30 2.19
N VAL A 58 5.49 24.87 1.99
CA VAL A 58 4.61 25.26 3.08
C VAL A 58 3.86 24.03 3.57
N LEU A 59 4.09 23.71 4.85
CA LEU A 59 3.41 22.64 5.57
C LEU A 59 2.12 23.14 6.23
N ARG A 60 1.02 22.39 6.09
CA ARG A 60 -0.25 22.68 6.77
C ARG A 60 -0.84 21.39 7.37
N PRO A 61 -1.50 21.45 8.53
CA PRO A 61 -2.30 20.33 9.01
C PRO A 61 -3.37 19.96 7.98
N TYR A 62 -3.56 18.66 7.74
CA TYR A 62 -4.63 18.14 6.90
C TYR A 62 -5.70 17.52 7.78
N LYS A 63 -6.90 18.13 7.78
CA LYS A 63 -8.05 17.56 8.46
C LYS A 63 -8.74 16.61 7.48
N ASN A 64 -8.63 15.32 7.75
CA ASN A 64 -9.25 14.31 6.92
C ASN A 64 -10.76 14.30 7.15
N ASN A 65 -11.54 14.81 6.20
CA ASN A 65 -13.00 14.80 6.29
C ASN A 65 -13.60 13.37 6.29
N PHE A 66 -12.79 12.34 6.00
CA PHE A 66 -13.22 10.94 5.98
C PHE A 66 -13.06 10.23 7.34
N GLU A 67 -12.33 10.80 8.31
CA GLU A 67 -12.10 10.20 9.65
C GLU A 67 -13.37 10.11 10.51
N GLU A 68 -14.46 10.75 10.11
CA GLU A 68 -15.74 10.69 10.81
C GLU A 68 -16.77 9.82 10.10
N ILE A 69 -16.37 8.89 9.23
CA ILE A 69 -17.35 8.06 8.51
C ILE A 69 -18.25 7.34 9.50
N THR A 70 -17.72 6.82 10.61
CA THR A 70 -18.50 6.16 11.68
C THR A 70 -19.59 7.03 12.31
N LYS A 71 -19.56 8.35 12.12
CA LYS A 71 -20.59 9.30 12.58
C LYS A 71 -21.71 9.54 11.56
N PHE A 72 -21.68 8.88 10.40
CA PHE A 72 -22.72 9.05 9.38
C PHE A 72 -24.02 8.41 9.83
N TYR A 73 -25.15 8.95 9.34
CA TYR A 73 -26.46 8.39 9.64
C TYR A 73 -26.64 7.02 8.97
N GLY A 74 -27.24 6.08 9.69
CA GLY A 74 -27.58 4.75 9.17
C GLY A 74 -26.58 3.64 9.53
N PHE A 75 -25.53 3.97 10.29
CA PHE A 75 -24.65 2.96 10.87
C PHE A 75 -25.25 2.29 12.11
N PRO A 76 -24.90 1.02 12.38
CA PRO A 76 -25.05 0.46 13.72
C PRO A 76 -24.14 1.24 14.66
N ILE A 77 -24.60 1.48 15.89
CA ILE A 77 -23.76 2.10 16.91
C ILE A 77 -22.58 1.14 17.18
N GLU A 78 -21.34 1.65 17.13
CA GLU A 78 -20.20 0.88 17.62
C GLU A 78 -20.41 0.60 19.09
N GLU A 79 -20.68 -0.66 19.41
CA GLU A 79 -20.99 -1.09 20.76
C GLU A 79 -20.02 -2.19 21.15
N THR A 80 -19.38 -2.01 22.31
CA THR A 80 -18.63 -3.06 22.98
C THR A 80 -19.37 -3.38 24.27
N THR A 81 -20.02 -4.54 24.29
CA THR A 81 -20.58 -5.11 25.51
C THR A 81 -19.68 -6.25 26.00
N ASN A 82 -20.01 -6.81 27.16
CA ASN A 82 -19.36 -8.03 27.63
C ASN A 82 -19.58 -9.23 26.69
N LYS A 83 -20.57 -9.17 25.79
CA LYS A 83 -20.91 -10.28 24.87
C LYS A 83 -20.45 -10.06 23.43
N ILE A 84 -20.57 -8.83 22.94
CA ILE A 84 -20.39 -8.54 21.52
C ILE A 84 -19.48 -7.32 21.38
N LYS A 85 -18.57 -7.38 20.42
CA LYS A 85 -17.77 -6.24 19.97
C LYS A 85 -18.11 -5.95 18.51
N THR A 86 -18.63 -4.77 18.23
CA THR A 86 -18.88 -4.29 16.87
C THR A 86 -17.90 -3.18 16.53
N PHE A 87 -17.18 -3.30 15.42
CA PHE A 87 -16.20 -2.29 14.99
C PHE A 87 -16.07 -2.26 13.48
N VAL A 88 -15.65 -1.11 12.94
CA VAL A 88 -15.26 -1.01 11.53
C VAL A 88 -14.02 -1.85 11.26
N HIS A 89 -14.17 -2.84 10.38
CA HIS A 89 -13.07 -3.69 9.93
C HIS A 89 -12.36 -3.11 8.72
N ARG A 90 -13.10 -2.60 7.74
CA ARG A 90 -12.55 -2.07 6.48
C ARG A 90 -13.40 -0.93 5.95
N ILE A 91 -12.74 0.05 5.34
CA ILE A 91 -13.37 1.09 4.53
C ILE A 91 -12.73 1.08 3.15
N LEU A 92 -13.55 1.02 2.11
CA LEU A 92 -13.12 1.11 0.71
C LEU A 92 -13.80 2.31 0.05
N TYR A 93 -13.03 3.32 -0.31
CA TYR A 93 -13.55 4.50 -1.00
C TYR A 93 -13.71 4.24 -2.50
N SER A 94 -14.74 4.84 -3.09
CA SER A 94 -14.84 4.90 -4.55
C SER A 94 -13.70 5.75 -5.12
N LYS A 95 -13.33 5.48 -6.37
CA LYS A 95 -12.29 6.19 -7.11
C LYS A 95 -12.44 7.71 -7.07
N ASP A 96 -13.67 8.20 -7.25
CA ASP A 96 -14.03 9.63 -7.20
C ASP A 96 -14.20 10.17 -5.77
N LYS A 97 -14.06 9.31 -4.76
CA LYS A 97 -14.27 9.59 -3.33
C LYS A 97 -15.64 10.19 -3.03
N SER A 98 -16.66 9.90 -3.84
CA SER A 98 -18.05 10.31 -3.59
C SER A 98 -18.80 9.32 -2.70
N GLN A 99 -18.35 8.07 -2.67
CA GLN A 99 -18.93 6.96 -1.93
C GLN A 99 -17.87 6.19 -1.15
N ALA A 100 -18.32 5.44 -0.16
CA ALA A 100 -17.48 4.48 0.55
C ALA A 100 -18.29 3.23 0.90
N LEU A 101 -17.64 2.08 0.85
CA LEU A 101 -18.14 0.85 1.42
C LEU A 101 -17.47 0.62 2.76
N VAL A 102 -18.28 0.39 3.79
CA VAL A 102 -17.81 0.19 5.16
C VAL A 102 -18.26 -1.19 5.61
N ILE A 103 -17.30 -2.02 5.98
CA ILE A 103 -17.53 -3.37 6.51
C ILE A 103 -17.33 -3.34 8.02
N PHE A 104 -18.36 -3.74 8.74
CA PHE A 104 -18.32 -3.99 10.17
C PHE A 104 -18.13 -5.47 10.44
N ARG A 105 -17.31 -5.77 11.44
CA ARG A 105 -17.24 -7.09 12.06
C ARG A 105 -17.95 -7.05 13.41
N ILE A 106 -18.70 -8.11 13.66
CA ILE A 106 -19.35 -8.39 14.93
C ILE A 106 -18.69 -9.64 15.48
N GLU A 107 -17.98 -9.52 16.59
CA GLU A 107 -17.23 -10.60 17.22
C GLU A 107 -17.85 -10.99 18.56
N ASP A 108 -17.74 -12.28 18.91
CA ASP A 108 -18.06 -12.79 20.24
C ASP A 108 -16.96 -12.39 21.21
N ASN A 109 -17.27 -11.47 22.11
CA ASN A 109 -16.31 -10.95 23.07
C ASN A 109 -16.02 -11.95 24.21
N THR A 110 -16.85 -12.99 24.37
CA THR A 110 -16.72 -14.03 25.41
C THR A 110 -15.94 -15.25 24.95
N ALA A 111 -15.82 -15.46 23.65
CA ALA A 111 -15.03 -16.54 23.08
C ALA A 111 -13.53 -16.33 23.39
N PRO A 112 -12.76 -17.42 23.60
CA PRO A 112 -11.31 -17.32 23.70
C PRO A 112 -10.74 -16.78 22.38
N GLU A 113 -9.71 -15.95 22.49
CA GLU A 113 -8.96 -15.48 21.33
C GLU A 113 -8.21 -16.65 20.68
N SER A 114 -8.11 -16.62 19.36
CA SER A 114 -7.31 -17.56 18.57
C SER A 114 -5.86 -17.52 19.01
N GLU A 115 -5.28 -18.69 19.29
CA GLU A 115 -3.87 -18.80 19.71
C GLU A 115 -2.88 -18.41 18.59
N PHE A 116 -3.33 -18.34 17.33
CA PHE A 116 -2.48 -18.04 16.18
C PHE A 116 -2.32 -16.55 15.92
N ASP A 117 -3.42 -15.79 16.03
CA ASP A 117 -3.49 -14.39 15.58
C ASP A 117 -4.22 -13.47 16.57
N GLY A 118 -4.67 -13.98 17.72
CA GLY A 118 -5.40 -13.21 18.72
C GLY A 118 -6.81 -12.79 18.29
N SER A 119 -7.30 -13.27 17.14
CA SER A 119 -8.64 -12.91 16.64
C SER A 119 -9.74 -13.55 17.49
N LYS A 120 -10.85 -12.84 17.68
CA LYS A 120 -12.04 -13.39 18.33
C LYS A 120 -12.93 -14.10 17.32
N THR A 121 -13.83 -14.94 17.81
CA THR A 121 -14.79 -15.62 16.94
C THR A 121 -15.68 -14.60 16.24
N LEU A 122 -15.59 -14.54 14.91
CA LEU A 122 -16.43 -13.71 14.07
C LEU A 122 -17.86 -14.27 14.03
N LEU A 123 -18.84 -13.47 14.48
CA LEU A 123 -20.26 -13.81 14.46
C LEU A 123 -20.91 -13.40 13.14
N GLU A 124 -20.63 -12.18 12.69
CA GLU A 124 -21.29 -11.59 11.51
C GLU A 124 -20.42 -10.50 10.88
N GLU A 125 -20.55 -10.35 9.55
CA GLU A 125 -20.05 -9.19 8.81
C GLU A 125 -21.22 -8.43 8.17
N LYS A 126 -21.23 -7.11 8.33
CA LYS A 126 -22.24 -6.23 7.73
C LYS A 126 -21.56 -5.19 6.86
N GLU A 127 -22.07 -5.02 5.64
CA GLU A 127 -21.60 -4.01 4.72
C GLU A 127 -22.60 -2.89 4.58
N TYR A 128 -22.09 -1.67 4.51
CA TYR A 128 -22.86 -0.46 4.30
C TYR A 128 -22.26 0.36 3.17
N LEU A 129 -23.12 0.81 2.25
CA LEU A 129 -22.78 1.78 1.23
C LEU A 129 -23.11 3.18 1.76
N CYS A 130 -22.10 4.04 1.77
CA CYS A 130 -22.17 5.41 2.27
C CYS A 130 -22.01 6.43 1.15
N ILE A 131 -22.91 7.41 1.12
CA ILE A 131 -22.82 8.59 0.25
C ILE A 131 -22.21 9.73 1.07
N ILE A 132 -21.01 10.16 0.69
CA ILE A 132 -20.15 11.01 1.52
C ILE A 132 -20.69 12.44 1.60
N SER A 133 -21.22 12.97 0.50
CA SER A 133 -21.75 14.34 0.43
C SER A 133 -22.92 14.60 1.37
N ILE A 134 -23.75 13.58 1.64
CA ILE A 134 -24.93 13.67 2.51
C ILE A 134 -24.76 12.93 3.84
N LYS A 135 -23.58 12.36 4.09
CA LYS A 135 -23.24 11.61 5.32
C LYS A 135 -24.29 10.55 5.70
N LYS A 136 -24.76 9.79 4.70
CA LYS A 136 -25.80 8.76 4.85
C LYS A 136 -25.29 7.41 4.37
N CYS A 137 -25.56 6.37 5.15
CA CYS A 137 -25.23 4.99 4.83
C CYS A 137 -26.49 4.12 4.80
N GLN A 138 -26.44 3.05 4.02
CA GLN A 138 -27.49 2.05 3.92
C GLN A 138 -26.87 0.66 3.81
N PRO A 139 -27.55 -0.41 4.29
CA PRO A 139 -27.07 -1.77 4.11
C PRO A 139 -26.80 -2.09 2.64
N SER A 140 -25.75 -2.88 2.40
CA SER A 140 -25.26 -3.28 1.08
C SER A 140 -24.69 -4.71 1.15
N ASP A 141 -24.54 -5.36 -0.01
CA ASP A 141 -23.93 -6.68 -0.16
C ASP A 141 -22.96 -6.77 -1.36
N LEU A 142 -22.54 -5.61 -1.88
CA LEU A 142 -21.74 -5.48 -3.10
C LEU A 142 -20.38 -6.18 -2.99
N LEU A 143 -19.64 -5.95 -1.91
CA LEU A 143 -18.30 -6.49 -1.71
C LEU A 143 -18.32 -7.83 -0.96
N LEU A 144 -19.16 -7.96 0.07
CA LEU A 144 -19.32 -9.21 0.82
C LEU A 144 -19.78 -10.38 -0.06
N SER A 145 -20.61 -10.12 -1.08
CA SER A 145 -20.98 -11.16 -2.05
C SER A 145 -19.78 -11.63 -2.87
N ALA A 146 -18.86 -10.72 -3.20
CA ALA A 146 -17.64 -11.02 -3.93
C ALA A 146 -16.64 -11.83 -3.09
N GLU A 147 -16.40 -11.43 -1.84
CA GLU A 147 -15.44 -12.08 -0.95
C GLU A 147 -15.88 -13.50 -0.56
N LYS A 148 -17.19 -13.76 -0.48
CA LYS A 148 -17.73 -15.11 -0.24
C LYS A 148 -17.42 -16.09 -1.37
N SER A 149 -17.41 -15.63 -2.62
CA SER A 149 -17.11 -16.47 -3.79
C SER A 149 -15.62 -16.70 -4.01
N GLU A 150 -14.76 -15.79 -3.56
CA GLU A 150 -13.32 -15.83 -3.82
C GLU A 150 -12.54 -15.54 -2.53
N LYS A 151 -12.28 -16.60 -1.78
CA LYS A 151 -11.50 -16.52 -0.54
C LYS A 151 -10.09 -15.98 -0.84
N ASN A 152 -9.57 -15.18 0.08
CA ASN A 152 -8.22 -14.60 0.05
C ASN A 152 -8.00 -13.48 -0.99
N ILE A 153 -9.04 -12.87 -1.57
CA ILE A 153 -8.88 -11.67 -2.38
C ILE A 153 -9.01 -10.41 -1.50
N GLY A 154 -7.97 -9.58 -1.48
CA GLY A 154 -8.02 -8.25 -0.91
C GLY A 154 -8.42 -7.23 -1.96
N PHE A 155 -9.66 -6.73 -1.91
CA PHE A 155 -10.08 -5.62 -2.76
C PHE A 155 -9.55 -4.30 -2.21
N ILE A 156 -8.86 -3.56 -3.08
CA ILE A 156 -8.13 -2.34 -2.71
C ILE A 156 -8.60 -1.10 -3.48
N HIS A 157 -9.27 -1.27 -4.63
CA HIS A 157 -9.86 -0.17 -5.38
C HIS A 157 -11.28 -0.48 -5.82
N TRP A 158 -12.07 0.58 -5.98
CA TRP A 158 -13.46 0.49 -6.43
C TRP A 158 -13.78 1.64 -7.39
N ASP A 159 -14.17 1.29 -8.62
CA ASP A 159 -14.75 2.22 -9.60
C ASP A 159 -16.29 2.11 -9.51
N SER A 160 -16.88 2.95 -8.65
CA SER A 160 -18.34 2.99 -8.43
C SER A 160 -19.11 3.34 -9.69
N SER A 161 -18.52 4.13 -10.61
CA SER A 161 -19.17 4.51 -11.88
C SER A 161 -19.37 3.33 -12.82
N LYS A 162 -18.49 2.32 -12.74
CA LYS A 162 -18.55 1.09 -13.53
C LYS A 162 -19.08 -0.11 -12.75
N GLY A 163 -19.17 0.01 -11.43
CA GLY A 163 -19.47 -1.10 -10.52
C GLY A 163 -18.35 -2.14 -10.48
N PHE A 164 -17.09 -1.73 -10.66
CA PHE A 164 -15.94 -2.64 -10.69
C PHE A 164 -15.11 -2.54 -9.42
N PHE A 165 -14.81 -3.70 -8.86
CA PHE A 165 -13.88 -3.85 -7.74
C PHE A 165 -12.59 -4.47 -8.23
N TYR A 166 -11.47 -3.94 -7.75
CA TYR A 166 -10.13 -4.39 -8.13
C TYR A 166 -9.41 -4.86 -6.89
N GLY A 167 -8.88 -6.06 -6.98
CA GLY A 167 -8.14 -6.68 -5.90
C GLY A 167 -7.08 -7.62 -6.45
N HIS A 168 -6.40 -8.27 -5.54
CA HIS A 168 -5.47 -9.34 -5.85
C HIS A 168 -5.47 -10.33 -4.68
N ALA A 169 -4.84 -11.47 -4.87
CA ALA A 169 -4.67 -12.43 -3.79
C ALA A 169 -3.84 -11.82 -2.64
N GLY A 170 -4.29 -12.05 -1.41
CA GLY A 170 -3.56 -11.72 -0.20
C GLY A 170 -2.45 -12.75 0.07
N GLY A 171 -1.40 -12.31 0.76
CA GLY A 171 -0.32 -13.15 1.28
C GLY A 171 0.49 -12.35 2.30
N GLU A 172 1.21 -13.03 3.20
CA GLU A 172 2.10 -12.38 4.15
C GLU A 172 3.36 -11.86 3.43
N GLY A 173 3.64 -10.54 3.48
CA GLY A 173 4.91 -9.97 3.00
C GLY A 173 4.84 -8.65 2.25
N ILE A 174 6.02 -8.18 1.78
CA ILE A 174 6.16 -7.05 0.84
C ILE A 174 6.04 -7.56 -0.59
N GLY A 175 5.03 -7.07 -1.32
CA GLY A 175 4.63 -7.58 -2.64
C GLY A 175 3.44 -8.53 -2.52
N ASN A 176 2.25 -8.06 -2.88
CA ASN A 176 1.06 -8.91 -2.88
C ASN A 176 1.12 -9.89 -4.06
N SER A 177 0.53 -11.06 -3.91
CA SER A 177 0.61 -12.10 -4.94
C SER A 177 -0.48 -11.93 -6.00
N SER A 178 -0.14 -12.32 -7.22
CA SER A 178 -1.09 -12.76 -8.24
C SER A 178 -2.06 -13.83 -7.73
N PRO A 179 -3.23 -14.04 -8.38
CA PRO A 179 -3.74 -13.28 -9.51
C PRO A 179 -4.30 -11.91 -9.12
N VAL A 180 -4.28 -10.97 -10.08
CA VAL A 180 -5.13 -9.78 -10.02
C VAL A 180 -6.54 -10.16 -10.41
N VAL A 181 -7.51 -9.66 -9.65
CA VAL A 181 -8.94 -9.97 -9.78
C VAL A 181 -9.74 -8.69 -10.01
N ILE A 182 -10.62 -8.72 -11.00
CA ILE A 182 -11.60 -7.68 -11.26
C ILE A 182 -12.99 -8.30 -11.10
N PHE A 183 -13.77 -7.75 -10.16
CA PHE A 183 -15.14 -8.16 -9.93
C PHE A 183 -16.12 -7.12 -10.48
N ASP A 184 -16.98 -7.56 -11.39
CA ASP A 184 -18.08 -6.77 -11.95
C ASP A 184 -19.32 -6.99 -11.08
N ALA A 185 -19.62 -6.04 -10.18
CA ALA A 185 -20.70 -6.19 -9.22
C ALA A 185 -22.10 -6.14 -9.87
N ASN A 186 -22.22 -5.47 -11.01
CA ASN A 186 -23.47 -5.42 -11.76
C ASN A 186 -23.81 -6.78 -12.38
N LYS A 187 -22.80 -7.49 -12.89
CA LYS A 187 -22.97 -8.80 -13.52
C LYS A 187 -22.68 -9.97 -12.59
N LYS A 188 -22.11 -9.72 -11.42
CA LYS A 188 -21.60 -10.70 -10.45
C LYS A 188 -20.63 -11.70 -11.07
N ILE A 189 -19.68 -11.22 -11.88
CA ILE A 189 -18.67 -12.07 -12.53
C ILE A 189 -17.26 -11.61 -12.22
N PHE A 190 -16.35 -12.58 -12.17
CA PHE A 190 -14.94 -12.39 -11.92
C PHE A 190 -14.14 -12.51 -13.22
N GLN A 191 -13.14 -11.65 -13.34
CA GLN A 191 -12.02 -11.81 -14.27
C GLN A 191 -10.75 -11.92 -13.44
N LYS A 192 -9.85 -12.82 -13.84
CA LYS A 192 -8.58 -13.03 -13.15
C LYS A 192 -7.45 -13.15 -14.15
N THR A 193 -6.28 -12.66 -13.77
CA THR A 193 -5.06 -12.92 -14.54
C THR A 193 -4.79 -14.42 -14.57
N SER A 194 -4.61 -15.00 -15.77
CA SER A 194 -4.33 -16.43 -15.91
C SER A 194 -2.84 -16.74 -15.87
N GLY A 195 -2.47 -17.99 -15.61
CA GLY A 195 -1.07 -18.44 -15.58
C GLY A 195 -0.36 -18.18 -14.25
N TYR A 196 -1.03 -17.56 -13.28
CA TYR A 196 -0.51 -17.28 -11.96
C TYR A 196 -1.39 -17.87 -10.85
N GLY A 197 -0.76 -18.58 -9.91
CA GLY A 197 -1.46 -19.26 -8.82
C GLY A 197 -1.76 -18.37 -7.61
N LEU A 198 -2.69 -18.83 -6.76
CA LEU A 198 -2.99 -18.23 -5.44
C LEU A 198 -1.97 -18.62 -4.36
N GLU A 199 -1.19 -19.67 -4.60
CA GLU A 199 -0.29 -20.24 -3.61
C GLU A 199 1.03 -19.47 -3.52
N TYR A 200 1.43 -19.10 -2.30
CA TYR A 200 2.66 -18.34 -2.04
C TYR A 200 3.93 -19.04 -2.55
N TYR A 201 3.95 -20.38 -2.57
CA TYR A 201 5.05 -21.22 -3.07
C TYR A 201 4.75 -21.89 -4.42
N GLY A 202 3.72 -21.43 -5.13
CA GLY A 202 3.28 -22.01 -6.39
C GLY A 202 4.21 -21.71 -7.57
N GLU A 203 4.17 -22.60 -8.55
CA GLU A 203 4.83 -22.40 -9.85
C GLU A 203 4.14 -21.26 -10.60
N ASN A 204 4.90 -20.24 -11.03
CA ASN A 204 4.42 -19.02 -11.70
C ASN A 204 3.72 -18.03 -10.76
N ARG A 205 4.53 -17.18 -10.12
CA ARG A 205 4.08 -16.02 -9.34
C ARG A 205 4.52 -14.76 -10.06
N ALA A 206 3.62 -13.79 -10.13
CA ALA A 206 3.97 -12.41 -10.42
C ALA A 206 3.53 -11.53 -9.25
N GLU A 207 4.40 -10.61 -8.86
CA GLU A 207 4.13 -9.69 -7.77
C GLU A 207 3.23 -8.56 -8.25
N VAL A 208 2.31 -8.14 -7.39
CA VAL A 208 1.47 -6.96 -7.56
C VAL A 208 2.04 -5.91 -6.60
N PRO A 209 2.96 -5.04 -7.07
CA PRO A 209 3.57 -4.06 -6.20
C PRO A 209 2.51 -3.07 -5.69
N PRO A 210 2.70 -2.47 -4.51
CA PRO A 210 1.86 -1.37 -4.07
C PRO A 210 1.91 -0.23 -5.10
N GLY A 211 0.75 0.34 -5.42
CA GLY A 211 0.58 1.30 -6.51
C GLY A 211 0.45 0.66 -7.91
N ALA A 212 0.32 -0.67 -8.01
CA ALA A 212 0.21 -1.37 -9.29
C ALA A 212 -0.94 -0.90 -10.19
N PHE A 213 -2.03 -0.38 -9.63
CA PHE A 213 -3.17 0.10 -10.40
C PHE A 213 -2.99 1.57 -10.79
N SER A 214 -3.24 1.87 -12.06
CA SER A 214 -3.21 3.23 -12.59
C SER A 214 -4.30 4.13 -11.95
N PRO A 215 -4.12 5.46 -11.90
CA PRO A 215 -5.09 6.39 -11.33
C PRO A 215 -6.47 6.31 -11.99
N SER A 216 -6.53 6.05 -13.30
CA SER A 216 -7.80 5.85 -14.01
C SER A 216 -8.45 4.50 -13.74
N LEU A 217 -7.72 3.56 -13.10
CA LEU A 217 -8.04 2.14 -12.96
C LEU A 217 -8.24 1.43 -14.31
N GLN A 218 -7.79 2.01 -15.43
CA GLN A 218 -7.88 1.38 -16.75
C GLN A 218 -6.72 0.42 -17.03
N LYS A 219 -5.62 0.57 -16.30
CA LYS A 219 -4.43 -0.27 -16.40
C LYS A 219 -3.98 -0.74 -15.03
N PHE A 220 -3.27 -1.85 -15.01
CA PHE A 220 -2.45 -2.25 -13.87
C PHE A 220 -1.19 -2.96 -14.35
N ILE A 221 -0.24 -3.09 -13.45
CA ILE A 221 0.99 -3.84 -13.71
C ILE A 221 1.15 -5.04 -12.77
N MET A 222 1.94 -6.00 -13.22
CA MET A 222 2.47 -7.09 -12.41
C MET A 222 3.96 -7.22 -12.70
N ILE A 223 4.74 -7.73 -11.75
CA ILE A 223 6.18 -7.96 -11.90
C ILE A 223 6.41 -9.47 -11.92
N ASP A 224 6.85 -9.99 -13.06
CA ASP A 224 7.35 -11.36 -13.18
C ASP A 224 8.86 -11.34 -13.01
N GLU A 225 9.34 -11.79 -11.85
CA GLU A 225 10.78 -11.84 -11.54
C GLU A 225 11.47 -13.09 -12.13
N GLY A 226 10.77 -13.88 -12.95
CA GLY A 226 11.32 -15.10 -13.54
C GLY A 226 11.64 -16.19 -12.51
N LYS A 227 11.04 -16.11 -11.31
CA LYS A 227 11.25 -17.07 -10.22
C LYS A 227 10.48 -18.36 -10.55
N GLY A 228 11.20 -19.35 -11.11
CA GLY A 228 10.66 -20.68 -11.40
C GLY A 228 10.28 -21.47 -10.13
N LYS A 229 9.88 -22.74 -10.33
CA LYS A 229 9.33 -23.70 -9.33
C LYS A 229 10.10 -23.86 -8.01
N ASN A 230 11.34 -23.37 -7.93
CA ASN A 230 12.20 -23.46 -6.76
C ASN A 230 12.49 -22.05 -6.26
N TRP A 231 11.54 -21.46 -5.53
CA TRP A 231 11.76 -20.19 -4.86
C TRP A 231 13.01 -20.29 -3.98
N LYS A 232 14.07 -19.62 -4.40
CA LYS A 232 15.19 -19.26 -3.53
C LYS A 232 15.09 -17.75 -3.32
N PRO A 233 15.40 -17.24 -2.13
CA PRO A 233 15.45 -15.79 -1.86
C PRO A 233 16.58 -15.07 -2.62
N GLU A 234 17.17 -15.71 -3.62
CA GLU A 234 18.19 -15.19 -4.52
C GLU A 234 17.46 -14.88 -5.84
N GLY A 235 17.34 -13.60 -6.16
CA GLY A 235 16.59 -13.05 -7.29
C GLY A 235 16.89 -13.72 -8.64
N GLY A 236 15.91 -13.62 -9.54
CA GLY A 236 16.03 -14.12 -10.91
C GLY A 236 16.38 -12.98 -11.85
N ASN A 237 17.45 -13.13 -12.65
CA ASN A 237 17.98 -12.13 -13.59
C ASN A 237 17.05 -11.72 -14.76
N ASN A 238 15.74 -11.99 -14.67
CA ASN A 238 14.79 -11.88 -15.78
C ASN A 238 13.53 -11.13 -15.37
N TRP A 239 13.66 -9.97 -14.73
CA TRP A 239 12.49 -9.20 -14.32
C TRP A 239 11.76 -8.62 -15.52
N LYS A 240 10.45 -8.85 -15.54
CA LYS A 240 9.54 -8.30 -16.53
C LYS A 240 8.42 -7.56 -15.84
N LEU A 241 8.12 -6.38 -16.35
CA LEU A 241 6.93 -5.64 -15.98
C LEU A 241 5.84 -5.94 -17.01
N LEU A 242 4.75 -6.52 -16.53
CA LEU A 242 3.61 -6.95 -17.32
C LEU A 242 2.50 -5.92 -17.20
N LEU A 243 2.18 -5.23 -18.30
CA LEU A 243 1.15 -4.20 -18.36
C LEU A 243 -0.17 -4.79 -18.87
N TYR A 244 -1.25 -4.59 -18.13
CA TYR A 244 -2.60 -5.06 -18.46
C TYR A 244 -3.59 -3.89 -18.58
N TYR A 245 -4.59 -4.06 -19.45
CA TYR A 245 -5.81 -3.25 -19.44
C TYR A 245 -6.90 -3.93 -18.61
N THR A 246 -7.69 -3.12 -17.90
CA THR A 246 -8.82 -3.59 -17.09
C THR A 246 -10.15 -3.53 -17.82
N ASN A 247 -10.23 -2.79 -18.93
CA ASN A 247 -11.47 -2.59 -19.68
C ASN A 247 -11.66 -3.68 -20.75
N ARG A 248 -12.92 -4.10 -20.91
CA ARG A 248 -13.30 -5.12 -21.92
C ARG A 248 -13.06 -4.67 -23.35
N GLU A 249 -13.09 -3.37 -23.60
CA GLU A 249 -12.90 -2.80 -24.94
C GLU A 249 -11.51 -3.10 -25.50
N HIS A 250 -10.50 -3.30 -24.65
CA HIS A 250 -9.12 -3.55 -25.09
C HIS A 250 -8.67 -4.98 -24.77
N SER A 251 -9.35 -5.67 -23.84
CA SER A 251 -9.08 -7.06 -23.50
C SER A 251 -10.35 -7.73 -22.95
N ASN A 252 -10.85 -8.75 -23.66
CA ASN A 252 -11.99 -9.56 -23.18
C ASN A 252 -11.60 -10.54 -22.07
N ASN A 253 -10.31 -10.64 -21.73
CA ASN A 253 -9.80 -11.59 -20.74
C ASN A 253 -8.42 -11.14 -20.26
N LEU A 254 -8.20 -11.14 -18.94
CA LEU A 254 -6.92 -10.88 -18.30
C LEU A 254 -5.88 -12.00 -18.54
N SER A 255 -6.04 -12.79 -19.59
CA SER A 255 -5.25 -14.01 -19.82
C SER A 255 -3.80 -13.71 -20.21
N LEU A 256 -3.55 -12.58 -20.86
CA LEU A 256 -2.22 -12.17 -21.29
C LEU A 256 -2.02 -10.66 -21.07
N PRO A 257 -0.79 -10.22 -20.76
CA PRO A 257 -0.48 -8.81 -20.68
C PRO A 257 -0.60 -8.16 -22.06
N PHE A 258 -1.03 -6.90 -22.07
CA PHE A 258 -1.03 -6.06 -23.26
C PHE A 258 0.40 -5.75 -23.73
N HIS A 259 1.30 -5.50 -22.80
CA HIS A 259 2.71 -5.27 -23.08
C HIS A 259 3.61 -5.85 -21.99
N SER A 260 4.84 -6.19 -22.33
CA SER A 260 5.86 -6.64 -21.37
C SER A 260 7.11 -5.81 -21.58
N PHE A 261 7.61 -5.21 -20.50
CA PHE A 261 8.88 -4.48 -20.51
C PHE A 261 9.94 -5.32 -19.81
N ASP A 262 11.11 -5.45 -20.44
CA ASP A 262 12.28 -6.01 -19.76
C ASP A 262 12.85 -4.96 -18.81
N ILE A 263 12.78 -5.26 -17.52
CA ILE A 263 13.25 -4.41 -16.42
C ILE A 263 14.37 -5.11 -15.63
N SER A 264 15.00 -6.13 -16.21
CA SER A 264 16.09 -6.89 -15.56
C SER A 264 17.27 -5.99 -15.19
N SER A 265 17.46 -4.86 -15.88
CA SER A 265 18.47 -3.85 -15.56
C SER A 265 18.27 -3.15 -14.21
N LEU A 266 17.06 -3.24 -13.61
CA LEU A 266 16.77 -2.68 -12.29
C LEU A 266 17.34 -3.55 -11.15
N GLU A 267 17.59 -4.84 -11.41
CA GLU A 267 18.13 -5.77 -10.43
C GLU A 267 19.66 -5.57 -10.30
N LYS A 268 20.06 -4.61 -9.46
CA LYS A 268 21.49 -4.36 -9.19
C LYS A 268 22.15 -5.45 -8.35
N ASN A 269 21.37 -6.27 -7.62
CA ASN A 269 21.88 -7.37 -6.81
C ASN A 269 20.78 -8.42 -6.52
N LYS A 270 21.18 -9.64 -6.13
CA LYS A 270 20.28 -10.78 -5.92
C LYS A 270 19.23 -10.64 -4.80
N TYR A 271 19.29 -9.59 -3.99
CA TYR A 271 18.32 -9.30 -2.94
C TYR A 271 17.48 -8.05 -3.24
N GLU A 272 17.77 -7.37 -4.36
CA GLU A 272 16.97 -6.24 -4.80
C GLU A 272 15.55 -6.73 -5.10
N ARG A 273 14.56 -5.89 -4.87
CA ARG A 273 13.15 -6.14 -5.22
C ARG A 273 12.44 -4.82 -5.47
N ILE A 274 11.32 -4.85 -6.17
CA ILE A 274 10.46 -3.67 -6.33
C ILE A 274 9.61 -3.51 -5.07
N SER A 275 9.84 -2.44 -4.34
CA SER A 275 9.16 -2.16 -3.07
C SER A 275 7.86 -1.37 -3.25
N SER A 276 7.83 -0.49 -4.25
CA SER A 276 6.74 0.46 -4.49
C SER A 276 6.79 0.92 -5.94
N VAL A 277 5.62 1.15 -6.53
CA VAL A 277 5.51 1.86 -7.80
C VAL A 277 4.52 3.01 -7.67
N ASP A 278 4.61 4.00 -8.54
CA ASP A 278 3.54 4.98 -8.70
C ASP A 278 3.42 5.47 -10.14
N TRP A 279 2.22 5.89 -10.51
CA TRP A 279 1.89 6.33 -11.86
C TRP A 279 1.88 7.85 -11.93
N SER A 280 2.44 8.36 -13.01
CA SER A 280 2.15 9.74 -13.43
C SER A 280 0.66 9.91 -13.70
N ALA A 281 0.15 11.13 -13.50
CA ALA A 281 -1.25 11.48 -13.69
C ALA A 281 -1.75 11.29 -15.14
N ASP A 282 -0.84 11.33 -16.12
CA ASP A 282 -1.14 11.06 -17.53
C ASP A 282 -0.95 9.58 -17.91
N GLU A 283 -0.51 8.75 -16.95
CA GLU A 283 -0.25 7.31 -17.08
C GLU A 283 0.77 6.94 -18.15
N LYS A 284 1.70 7.85 -18.46
CA LYS A 284 2.77 7.62 -19.44
C LYS A 284 4.08 7.19 -18.80
N LEU A 285 4.30 7.62 -17.57
CA LEU A 285 5.46 7.28 -16.76
C LEU A 285 5.06 6.47 -15.53
N LEU A 286 5.93 5.52 -15.17
CA LEU A 286 5.88 4.80 -13.92
C LEU A 286 7.16 5.08 -13.12
N ALA A 287 7.02 5.50 -11.87
CA ALA A 287 8.12 5.55 -10.91
C ALA A 287 8.24 4.17 -10.28
N ILE A 288 9.45 3.63 -10.22
CA ILE A 288 9.73 2.30 -9.69
C ILE A 288 10.77 2.47 -8.59
N GLY A 289 10.37 2.21 -7.36
CA GLY A 289 11.29 2.14 -6.22
C GLY A 289 11.74 0.72 -5.99
N THR A 290 13.06 0.51 -5.97
CA THR A 290 13.65 -0.73 -5.50
C THR A 290 13.98 -0.62 -4.00
N GLU A 291 14.98 -1.33 -3.49
CA GLU A 291 15.44 -1.11 -2.11
C GLU A 291 16.35 0.11 -1.99
N ARG A 292 17.03 0.50 -3.08
CA ARG A 292 18.07 1.55 -3.05
C ARG A 292 17.97 2.56 -4.18
N THR A 293 17.22 2.25 -5.23
CA THR A 293 17.24 3.06 -6.45
C THR A 293 15.82 3.40 -6.89
N ILE A 294 15.59 4.66 -7.26
CA ILE A 294 14.36 5.11 -7.90
C ILE A 294 14.62 5.22 -9.39
N TYR A 295 13.73 4.62 -10.17
CA TYR A 295 13.73 4.70 -11.62
C TYR A 295 12.44 5.31 -12.13
N THR A 296 12.47 5.82 -13.35
CA THR A 296 11.27 6.04 -14.17
C THR A 296 11.29 5.14 -15.38
N LEU A 297 10.16 4.50 -15.69
CA LEU A 297 9.90 3.79 -16.93
C LEU A 297 8.89 4.60 -17.76
N ASN A 298 9.25 4.91 -19.00
CA ASN A 298 8.30 5.43 -19.98
C ASN A 298 7.54 4.26 -20.63
N LEU A 299 6.22 4.21 -20.45
CA LEU A 299 5.38 3.12 -20.90
C LEU A 299 5.08 3.17 -22.42
N GLU A 300 5.37 4.28 -23.09
CA GLU A 300 5.23 4.41 -24.55
C GLU A 300 6.51 3.94 -25.26
N THR A 301 7.69 4.27 -24.71
CA THR A 301 8.99 4.00 -25.36
C THR A 301 9.75 2.82 -24.76
N GLY A 302 9.37 2.36 -23.57
CA GLY A 302 10.13 1.38 -22.78
C GLY A 302 11.42 1.93 -22.18
N GLN A 303 11.69 3.24 -22.30
CA GLN A 303 12.92 3.83 -21.78
C GLN A 303 12.92 3.86 -20.25
N ILE A 304 13.98 3.31 -19.66
CA ILE A 304 14.25 3.34 -18.22
C ILE A 304 15.27 4.43 -17.93
N SER A 305 15.09 5.16 -16.84
CA SER A 305 16.06 6.16 -16.36
C SER A 305 16.19 6.09 -14.85
N GLU A 306 17.41 6.00 -14.35
CA GLU A 306 17.72 6.14 -12.93
C GLU A 306 17.55 7.59 -12.49
N LYS A 307 16.88 7.80 -11.36
CA LYS A 307 16.56 9.13 -10.80
C LYS A 307 17.20 9.38 -9.45
N PHE A 308 17.42 8.34 -8.68
CA PHE A 308 18.04 8.43 -7.36
C PHE A 308 18.69 7.09 -7.02
N GLU A 309 19.87 7.13 -6.42
CA GLU A 309 20.53 5.96 -5.82
C GLU A 309 21.02 6.33 -4.43
N ASP A 310 20.60 5.56 -3.43
CA ASP A 310 21.17 5.64 -2.09
C ASP A 310 22.52 4.93 -2.04
N LYS A 311 23.58 5.72 -1.89
CA LYS A 311 24.97 5.24 -1.79
C LYS A 311 25.40 4.90 -0.38
N THR A 312 24.56 5.17 0.62
CA THR A 312 24.90 5.02 2.04
C THR A 312 24.58 3.64 2.60
N PHE A 313 23.90 2.79 1.83
CA PHE A 313 23.43 1.49 2.30
C PHE A 313 24.56 0.51 2.66
N ILE A 314 24.61 0.15 3.94
CA ILE A 314 25.41 -0.94 4.48
C ILE A 314 24.48 -2.16 4.60
N LYS A 315 24.82 -3.25 3.91
CA LYS A 315 24.05 -4.52 3.82
C LYS A 315 23.13 -4.82 5.02
N GLY A 316 21.83 -5.05 4.75
CA GLY A 316 20.98 -5.85 5.63
C GLY A 316 19.56 -5.33 5.98
N GLY A 317 19.03 -4.28 5.35
CA GLY A 317 17.70 -3.77 5.69
C GLY A 317 16.84 -3.38 4.48
N LEU A 318 15.55 -3.72 4.55
CA LEU A 318 14.50 -3.20 3.67
C LEU A 318 14.41 -1.69 3.85
N HIS A 319 14.92 -0.93 2.89
CA HIS A 319 15.11 0.52 3.06
C HIS A 319 13.85 1.33 2.78
N TRP A 320 13.01 0.92 1.83
CA TRP A 320 11.78 1.64 1.50
C TRP A 320 10.53 0.84 1.83
N GLY A 321 9.59 1.53 2.44
CA GLY A 321 8.26 1.02 2.69
C GLY A 321 7.48 0.81 1.39
N PHE A 322 6.36 0.11 1.52
CA PHE A 322 5.52 -0.27 0.40
C PHE A 322 4.90 0.92 -0.34
N ASN A 323 4.65 2.04 0.34
CA ASN A 323 4.06 3.25 -0.25
C ASN A 323 5.09 4.39 -0.26
N ALA A 324 6.35 4.06 -0.52
CA ALA A 324 7.45 4.99 -0.35
C ALA A 324 7.56 6.02 -1.49
N LEU A 325 6.90 5.84 -2.62
CA LEU A 325 6.99 6.73 -3.78
C LEU A 325 5.63 7.31 -4.15
N GLN A 326 5.62 8.57 -4.56
CA GLN A 326 4.47 9.20 -5.20
C GLN A 326 4.89 10.22 -6.26
N PHE A 327 4.23 10.24 -7.42
CA PHE A 327 4.21 11.39 -8.30
C PHE A 327 3.38 12.52 -7.71
N SER A 328 3.88 13.73 -7.84
CA SER A 328 3.07 14.93 -7.66
C SER A 328 1.98 15.01 -8.75
N PRO A 329 0.80 15.60 -8.48
CA PRO A 329 -0.27 15.74 -9.47
C PRO A 329 0.14 16.38 -10.81
N SER A 330 1.14 17.28 -10.82
CA SER A 330 1.60 17.91 -12.07
C SER A 330 2.65 17.08 -12.84
N ASN A 331 2.96 15.85 -12.39
CA ASN A 331 4.07 15.01 -12.86
C ASN A 331 5.46 15.66 -12.79
N ARG A 332 5.62 16.74 -12.02
CA ARG A 332 6.90 17.44 -11.91
C ARG A 332 7.83 16.76 -10.90
N PHE A 333 7.28 16.31 -9.78
CA PHE A 333 8.05 15.73 -8.70
C PHE A 333 7.75 14.24 -8.52
N ILE A 334 8.78 13.51 -8.10
CA ILE A 334 8.64 12.22 -7.42
C ILE A 334 8.99 12.44 -5.96
N VAL A 335 8.02 12.27 -5.08
CA VAL A 335 8.16 12.39 -3.63
C VAL A 335 8.44 11.02 -3.04
N PHE A 336 9.37 10.94 -2.10
CA PHE A 336 9.67 9.69 -1.42
C PHE A 336 10.20 9.89 0.00
N VAL A 337 10.10 8.84 0.81
CA VAL A 337 10.67 8.80 2.16
C VAL A 337 12.03 8.11 2.09
N ASP A 338 13.06 8.87 2.44
CA ASP A 338 14.44 8.40 2.53
C ASP A 338 14.87 8.20 3.99
N TYR A 339 15.83 7.32 4.23
CA TYR A 339 16.34 6.99 5.56
C TYR A 339 17.82 7.33 5.63
N VAL A 340 18.18 8.32 6.45
CA VAL A 340 19.57 8.73 6.63
C VAL A 340 20.07 8.24 7.98
N TYR A 341 21.13 7.44 7.97
CA TYR A 341 21.79 6.97 9.19
C TYR A 341 22.78 8.01 9.72
N PRO A 342 22.54 8.58 10.90
CA PRO A 342 23.50 9.48 11.53
C PRO A 342 24.79 8.73 11.85
N THR A 343 25.95 9.36 11.63
CA THR A 343 27.26 8.78 11.99
C THR A 343 27.38 8.48 13.49
N ASN A 344 26.62 9.21 14.31
CA ASN A 344 26.72 9.16 15.77
C ASN A 344 25.78 8.13 16.41
N ASP A 345 24.77 7.66 15.66
CA ASP A 345 23.88 6.58 16.08
C ASP A 345 23.32 5.85 14.85
N PRO A 346 24.04 4.86 14.31
CA PRO A 346 23.59 4.09 13.15
C PRO A 346 22.41 3.15 13.48
N SER A 347 21.96 3.08 14.74
CA SER A 347 20.80 2.27 15.12
C SER A 347 19.45 2.99 14.96
N SER A 348 19.47 4.32 14.77
CA SER A 348 18.28 5.16 14.69
C SER A 348 18.27 5.99 13.39
N PRO A 349 17.76 5.44 12.26
CA PRO A 349 17.70 6.21 11.02
C PRO A 349 16.76 7.41 11.17
N VAL A 350 17.13 8.53 10.55
CA VAL A 350 16.28 9.71 10.43
C VAL A 350 15.50 9.61 9.14
N GLU A 351 14.16 9.62 9.23
CA GLU A 351 13.33 9.69 8.04
C GLU A 351 13.29 11.12 7.49
N ILE A 352 13.45 11.24 6.17
CA ILE A 352 13.44 12.51 5.45
C ILE A 352 12.48 12.38 4.28
N LEU A 353 11.50 13.28 4.21
CA LEU A 353 10.69 13.43 3.01
C LEU A 353 11.51 14.19 1.96
N ARG A 354 11.73 13.56 0.81
CA ARG A 354 12.46 14.13 -0.32
C ARG A 354 11.58 14.25 -1.55
N ALA A 355 11.97 15.12 -2.47
CA ALA A 355 11.41 15.16 -3.81
C ALA A 355 12.50 15.26 -4.88
N ILE A 356 12.32 14.53 -5.97
CA ILE A 356 13.08 14.62 -7.22
C ILE A 356 12.31 15.54 -8.16
N ASP A 357 12.89 16.63 -8.62
CA ASP A 357 12.27 17.54 -9.60
C ASP A 357 12.68 17.17 -11.02
N LEU A 358 11.78 16.49 -11.71
CA LEU A 358 11.98 15.97 -13.05
C LEU A 358 12.14 17.08 -14.10
N LYS A 359 11.73 18.31 -13.79
CA LYS A 359 11.92 19.48 -14.67
C LYS A 359 13.24 20.21 -14.43
N ASN A 360 13.97 19.89 -13.36
CA ASN A 360 15.22 20.54 -13.01
C ASN A 360 16.37 19.53 -12.97
N ASN A 361 16.59 18.80 -14.07
CA ASN A 361 17.64 17.79 -14.22
C ASN A 361 17.67 16.79 -13.04
N ASP A 362 16.48 16.32 -12.63
CA ASP A 362 16.30 15.37 -11.53
C ASP A 362 16.92 15.85 -10.20
N LYS A 363 16.97 17.17 -9.97
CA LYS A 363 17.50 17.73 -8.72
C LYS A 363 16.67 17.26 -7.52
N ILE A 364 17.38 16.78 -6.49
CA ILE A 364 16.78 16.27 -5.25
C ILE A 364 16.72 17.38 -4.21
N TYR A 365 15.58 17.50 -3.54
CA TYR A 365 15.36 18.41 -2.42
C TYR A 365 14.98 17.64 -1.17
N ASN A 366 15.56 18.04 -0.05
CA ASN A 366 15.05 17.67 1.27
C ASN A 366 13.90 18.61 1.59
N ILE A 367 12.71 18.05 1.80
CA ILE A 367 11.52 18.83 2.08
C ILE A 367 11.41 19.07 3.58
N ILE A 368 11.38 17.97 4.35
CA ILE A 368 11.24 18.02 5.80
C ILE A 368 11.86 16.75 6.41
N SER A 369 12.64 16.90 7.47
CA SER A 369 13.07 15.78 8.30
C SER A 369 12.08 15.53 9.44
N ASP A 370 12.09 14.31 9.98
CA ASP A 370 11.27 13.99 11.16
C ASP A 370 11.58 14.91 12.36
N GLN A 371 12.84 15.36 12.50
CA GLN A 371 13.27 16.29 13.55
C GLN A 371 12.68 17.69 13.35
N ASP A 372 12.77 18.24 12.13
CA ASP A 372 12.18 19.55 11.80
C ASP A 372 10.68 19.57 12.10
N LEU A 373 9.99 18.46 11.80
CA LEU A 373 8.57 18.32 12.06
C LEU A 373 8.24 18.25 13.57
N ILE A 374 9.08 17.61 14.40
CA ILE A 374 8.92 17.61 15.86
C ILE A 374 9.05 19.02 16.42
N GLU A 375 10.05 19.78 15.97
CA GLU A 375 10.24 21.17 16.40
C GLU A 375 9.07 22.06 15.99
N LEU A 376 8.52 21.86 14.79
CA LEU A 376 7.40 22.64 14.27
C LEU A 376 6.10 22.36 15.03
N ILE A 377 5.92 21.13 15.52
CA ILE A 377 4.80 20.75 16.41
C ILE A 377 4.98 21.37 17.80
N ARG A 378 6.18 21.32 18.40
CA ARG A 378 6.44 21.87 19.75
C ARG A 378 6.26 23.39 19.87
N LYS A 379 6.33 24.12 18.76
CA LYS A 379 6.17 25.59 18.71
C LYS A 379 4.70 26.03 18.61
N LYS A 380 3.76 25.10 18.43
CA LYS A 380 2.32 25.37 18.50
C LYS A 380 1.80 25.02 19.88
#